data_AF-A0A0G0KFN8-F1
#
_entry.id   AF-A0A0G0KFN8-F1
#
_cell.length_a   1.000
_cell.length_b   1.000
_cell.length_c   1.000
_cell.angle_alpha   90.00
_cell.angle_beta   90.00
_cell.angle_gamma   90.00
#
_symmetry.space_group_name_H-M   'P 1'
#
loop_
_entity.id
_entity.type
_entity.pdbx_description
1 polymer ?
#
loop_
_entity_poly.entity_id
_entity_poly.type
_entity_poly.pdbx_seq_one_letter_code
_entity_poly.pdbx_strand_id
1 'polypeptide(L)'
;MRKIKTQNLKANFRGGQALLVAILMVTAATLAIGLAIAAIGSTQVNIALASKQSAQAYGLSESCLENTLMRMARANFSVPPPFTNGLGNCTIEISGSVPYQITSTGNVGKTYRKIRATVIINNEVINIQKWEEVY
;
A
#
# COMPACT_ATOMS: atom_id res chain seq x y z
N MET A 1 -58.79 -57.62 -34.17
CA MET A 1 -58.33 -56.79 -33.04
C MET A 1 -56.85 -57.03 -32.80
N ARG A 2 -56.00 -56.01 -32.97
CA ARG A 2 -54.52 -56.10 -32.93
C ARG A 2 -54.03 -55.76 -31.51
N LYS A 3 -53.34 -56.70 -30.83
CA LYS A 3 -52.79 -56.47 -29.48
C LYS A 3 -51.52 -55.61 -29.57
N ILE A 4 -51.52 -54.47 -28.88
CA ILE A 4 -50.36 -53.57 -28.76
C ILE A 4 -49.50 -54.08 -27.59
N LYS A 5 -48.24 -54.46 -27.88
CA LYS A 5 -47.24 -54.85 -26.87
C LYS A 5 -46.58 -53.57 -26.32
N THR A 6 -46.85 -53.23 -25.07
CA THR A 6 -46.13 -52.18 -24.34
C THR A 6 -44.75 -52.71 -23.91
N GLN A 7 -43.69 -52.23 -24.56
CA GLN A 7 -42.32 -52.49 -24.13
C GLN A 7 -41.97 -51.58 -22.94
N ASN A 8 -41.68 -52.18 -21.79
CA ASN A 8 -41.15 -51.50 -20.61
C ASN A 8 -39.71 -51.03 -20.90
N LEU A 9 -39.52 -49.72 -21.07
CA LEU A 9 -38.20 -49.10 -21.12
C LEU A 9 -37.58 -49.12 -19.72
N LYS A 10 -36.66 -50.06 -19.46
CA LYS A 10 -35.80 -50.02 -18.27
C LYS A 10 -34.71 -48.96 -18.48
N ALA A 11 -34.87 -47.79 -17.86
CA ALA A 11 -33.83 -46.77 -17.81
C ALA A 11 -32.70 -47.21 -16.86
N ASN A 12 -31.48 -47.37 -17.39
CA ASN A 12 -30.29 -47.68 -16.60
C ASN A 12 -29.67 -46.38 -16.06
N PHE A 13 -29.92 -46.05 -14.79
CA PHE A 13 -29.51 -44.79 -14.13
C PHE A 13 -28.01 -44.70 -13.76
N ARG A 14 -27.18 -45.70 -14.10
CA ARG A 14 -25.75 -45.73 -13.75
C ARG A 14 -24.93 -44.59 -14.37
N GLY A 15 -25.27 -44.16 -15.58
CA GLY A 15 -24.61 -43.03 -16.25
C GLY A 15 -24.98 -41.65 -15.68
N GLY A 16 -26.23 -41.50 -15.21
CA GLY A 16 -26.71 -40.23 -14.64
C GLY A 16 -26.05 -39.91 -13.29
N GLN A 17 -25.81 -40.92 -12.45
CA GLN A 17 -25.08 -40.75 -11.20
C GLN A 17 -23.61 -40.38 -11.42
N ALA A 18 -22.94 -41.01 -12.39
CA ALA A 18 -21.56 -40.65 -12.75
C ALA A 18 -21.44 -39.22 -13.28
N LEU A 19 -22.41 -38.77 -14.09
CA LEU A 19 -22.46 -37.40 -14.62
C LEU A 19 -22.60 -36.36 -13.49
N LEU A 20 -23.48 -36.61 -12.51
CA LEU A 20 -23.67 -35.70 -11.37
C LEU A 20 -22.40 -35.56 -10.53
N VAL A 21 -21.69 -36.67 -10.28
CA VAL A 21 -20.41 -36.64 -9.56
C VAL A 21 -19.36 -35.87 -10.36
N ALA A 22 -19.28 -36.07 -11.67
CA ALA A 22 -18.34 -35.35 -12.53
C ALA A 22 -18.61 -33.83 -12.53
N ILE A 23 -19.86 -33.41 -12.67
CA ILE A 23 -20.25 -32.00 -12.61
C ILE A 23 -19.89 -31.42 -11.24
N LEU A 24 -20.17 -32.15 -10.16
CA LEU A 24 -19.85 -31.70 -8.81
C LEU A 24 -18.35 -31.49 -8.63
N MET A 25 -17.51 -32.42 -9.11
CA MET A 25 -16.05 -32.25 -9.08
C MET A 25 -15.58 -31.03 -9.87
N VAL A 26 -16.11 -30.82 -11.08
CA VAL A 26 -15.74 -29.66 -11.92
C VAL A 26 -16.16 -28.35 -11.26
N THR A 27 -17.36 -28.29 -10.67
CA THR A 27 -17.82 -27.10 -9.94
C THR A 27 -16.97 -26.84 -8.69
N ALA A 28 -16.62 -27.87 -7.93
CA ALA A 28 -15.76 -27.73 -6.76
C ALA A 28 -14.35 -27.23 -7.15
N ALA A 29 -13.77 -27.78 -8.22
CA ALA A 29 -12.47 -27.35 -8.72
C ALA A 29 -12.49 -25.90 -9.22
N THR A 30 -13.51 -25.50 -9.98
CA THR A 30 -13.64 -24.12 -10.48
C THR A 30 -13.88 -23.12 -9.35
N LEU A 31 -14.69 -23.47 -8.35
CA LEU A 31 -14.88 -22.67 -7.13
C LEU A 31 -13.58 -22.50 -6.36
N ALA A 32 -12.81 -23.57 -6.16
CA ALA A 32 -11.53 -23.52 -5.47
C ALA A 32 -10.55 -22.57 -6.17
N ILE A 33 -10.47 -22.63 -7.51
CA ILE A 33 -9.63 -21.72 -8.31
C ILE A 33 -10.13 -20.27 -8.18
N GLY A 34 -11.45 -20.05 -8.26
CA GLY A 34 -12.04 -18.72 -8.13
C GLY A 34 -11.72 -18.07 -6.77
N LEU A 35 -11.82 -18.83 -5.69
CA LEU A 35 -11.47 -18.37 -4.34
C LEU A 35 -9.98 -18.05 -4.22
N ALA A 36 -9.11 -18.88 -4.80
CA ALA A 36 -7.67 -18.62 -4.80
C ALA A 36 -7.32 -17.30 -5.52
N ILE A 37 -7.92 -17.06 -6.69
CA ILE A 37 -7.72 -15.82 -7.45
C ILE A 37 -8.25 -14.61 -6.67
N ALA A 38 -9.43 -14.71 -6.05
CA ALA A 38 -10.00 -13.63 -5.25
C ALA A 38 -9.10 -13.29 -4.04
N ALA A 39 -8.56 -14.31 -3.37
CA ALA A 39 -7.63 -14.13 -2.27
C ALA A 39 -6.35 -13.39 -2.73
N ILE A 40 -5.74 -13.84 -3.83
CA ILE A 40 -4.55 -13.17 -4.41
C ILE A 40 -4.89 -11.74 -4.86
N GLY A 41 -6.04 -11.51 -5.48
CA GLY A 41 -6.47 -10.18 -5.88
C GLY A 41 -6.54 -9.23 -4.68
N SER A 42 -7.10 -9.69 -3.56
CA SER A 42 -7.19 -8.88 -2.34
C SER A 42 -5.83 -8.50 -1.76
N THR A 43 -4.86 -9.43 -1.75
CA THR A 43 -3.51 -9.16 -1.24
C THR A 43 -2.77 -8.18 -2.16
N GLN A 44 -2.91 -8.31 -3.48
CA GLN A 44 -2.29 -7.41 -4.44
C GLN A 44 -2.81 -5.98 -4.34
N VAL A 45 -4.11 -5.78 -4.09
CA VAL A 45 -4.68 -4.44 -3.85
C VAL A 45 -4.07 -3.80 -2.60
N ASN A 46 -3.92 -4.56 -1.52
CA ASN A 46 -3.31 -4.06 -0.28
C ASN A 46 -1.83 -3.69 -0.48
N ILE A 47 -1.08 -4.53 -1.20
CA ILE A 47 0.33 -4.26 -1.52
C ILE A 47 0.44 -2.98 -2.38
N ALA A 48 -0.40 -2.85 -3.40
CA ALA A 48 -0.41 -1.67 -4.27
C ALA A 48 -0.77 -0.40 -3.48
N LEU A 49 -1.76 -0.48 -2.58
CA LEU A 49 -2.14 0.63 -1.72
C LEU A 49 -1.01 1.03 -0.76
N ALA A 50 -0.39 0.06 -0.09
CA ALA A 50 0.73 0.30 0.81
C ALA A 50 1.92 0.92 0.06
N SER A 51 2.24 0.43 -1.14
CA SER A 51 3.29 1.01 -1.99
C SER A 51 2.99 2.47 -2.35
N LYS A 52 1.75 2.78 -2.76
CA LYS A 52 1.33 4.16 -3.05
C LYS A 52 1.40 5.07 -1.82
N GLN A 53 0.88 4.63 -0.69
CA GLN A 53 0.94 5.40 0.57
C GLN A 53 2.38 5.62 1.02
N SER A 54 3.25 4.63 0.81
CA SER A 54 4.68 4.73 1.11
C SER A 54 5.38 5.79 0.26
N ALA A 55 5.15 5.79 -1.06
CA ALA A 55 5.69 6.80 -1.95
C ALA A 55 5.17 8.21 -1.63
N GLN A 56 3.88 8.33 -1.29
CA GLN A 56 3.27 9.59 -0.87
C GLN A 56 3.86 10.10 0.45
N ALA A 57 4.03 9.22 1.45
CA ALA A 57 4.63 9.57 2.73
C ALA A 57 6.09 10.03 2.56
N TYR A 58 6.85 9.38 1.67
CA TYR A 58 8.20 9.79 1.31
C TYR A 58 8.21 11.19 0.69
N GLY A 59 7.42 11.42 -0.37
CA GLY A 59 7.36 12.73 -1.02
C GLY A 59 6.87 13.84 -0.10
N LEU A 60 5.96 13.52 0.82
CA LEU A 60 5.51 14.44 1.87
C LEU A 60 6.67 14.80 2.82
N SER A 61 7.42 13.81 3.29
CA SER A 61 8.58 14.05 4.16
C SER A 61 9.66 14.89 3.48
N GLU A 62 9.95 14.67 2.19
CA GLU A 62 10.89 15.50 1.43
C GLU A 62 10.40 16.94 1.32
N SER A 63 9.15 17.13 0.93
CA SER A 63 8.56 18.47 0.74
C SER A 63 8.61 19.29 2.03
N CYS A 64 8.32 18.67 3.17
CA CYS A 64 8.41 19.35 4.47
C CYS A 64 9.85 19.67 4.86
N LEU A 65 10.78 18.76 4.58
CA LEU A 65 12.18 18.95 4.89
C LEU A 65 12.74 20.11 4.07
N GLU A 66 12.46 20.14 2.77
CA GLU A 66 12.85 21.22 1.86
C GLU A 66 12.24 22.56 2.28
N ASN A 67 10.94 22.60 2.59
CA ASN A 67 10.30 23.81 3.10
C ASN A 67 10.92 24.29 4.43
N THR A 68 11.29 23.37 5.31
CA THR A 68 11.97 23.70 6.58
C THR A 68 13.34 24.30 6.31
N LEU A 69 14.15 23.66 5.45
CA LEU A 69 15.45 24.18 5.04
C LEU A 69 15.33 25.57 4.41
N MET A 70 14.34 25.77 3.53
CA MET A 70 14.09 27.09 2.93
C MET A 70 13.73 28.15 3.98
N ARG A 71 12.97 27.80 5.03
CA ARG A 71 12.68 28.70 6.17
C ARG A 71 13.95 28.99 6.99
N MET A 72 14.78 27.99 7.24
CA MET A 72 16.03 28.15 7.96
C MET A 72 17.05 29.02 7.21
N ALA A 73 17.09 28.93 5.87
CA ALA A 73 17.92 29.80 5.02
C ALA A 73 17.52 31.28 5.17
N ARG A 74 16.23 31.56 5.42
CA ARG A 74 15.69 32.92 5.64
C ARG A 74 15.77 33.35 7.11
N ALA A 75 16.71 32.78 7.88
CA ALA A 75 16.91 33.02 9.31
C ALA A 75 15.70 32.70 10.21
N ASN A 76 14.75 31.86 9.77
CA ASN A 76 13.66 31.37 10.60
C ASN A 76 13.96 29.97 11.13
N PHE A 77 14.51 29.92 12.34
CA PHE A 77 14.93 28.69 13.03
C PHE A 77 13.80 28.01 13.85
N SER A 78 12.56 28.49 13.73
CA SER A 78 11.43 27.88 14.43
C SER A 78 11.00 26.58 13.76
N VAL A 79 10.70 25.56 14.57
CA VAL A 79 10.03 24.34 14.10
C VAL A 79 8.70 24.76 13.45
N PRO A 80 8.48 24.46 12.17
CA PRO A 80 7.21 24.75 11.52
C PRO A 80 6.07 23.97 12.20
N PRO A 81 4.84 24.52 12.24
CA PRO A 81 3.68 23.72 12.63
C PRO A 81 3.54 22.50 11.69
N PRO A 82 2.92 21.41 12.17
CA PRO A 82 2.69 20.23 11.34
C PRO A 82 2.01 20.62 10.03
N PHE A 83 2.62 20.24 8.91
CA PHE A 83 2.05 20.48 7.60
C PHE A 83 1.09 19.34 7.27
N THR A 84 -0.20 19.67 7.11
CA THR A 84 -1.21 18.71 6.67
C THR A 84 -1.64 19.11 5.27
N ASN A 85 -1.49 18.19 4.31
CA ASN A 85 -2.16 18.30 3.03
C ASN A 85 -3.30 17.28 3.00
N GLY A 86 -4.24 17.39 2.06
CA GLY A 86 -5.36 16.44 1.95
C GLY A 86 -4.93 14.97 1.74
N LEU A 87 -3.64 14.70 1.55
CA LEU A 87 -3.04 13.39 1.35
C LEU A 87 -2.45 12.80 2.64
N GLY A 88 -2.11 13.62 3.64
CA GLY A 88 -1.43 13.17 4.85
C GLY A 88 -0.93 14.32 5.73
N ASN A 89 -0.23 13.97 6.81
CA ASN A 89 0.38 14.95 7.69
C ASN A 89 1.88 14.74 7.84
N CYS A 90 2.56 15.81 8.19
CA CYS A 90 3.99 15.84 8.25
C CYS A 90 4.46 16.66 9.43
N THR A 91 5.47 16.14 10.13
CA THR A 91 6.03 16.72 11.34
C THR A 91 7.53 16.89 11.19
N ILE A 92 8.05 17.96 11.77
CA ILE A 92 9.46 18.33 11.69
C ILE A 92 10.01 18.40 13.10
N GLU A 93 11.18 17.79 13.30
CA GLU A 93 11.95 17.86 14.52
C GLU A 93 13.34 18.39 14.18
N ILE A 94 13.75 19.47 14.85
CA ILE A 94 15.09 20.05 14.70
C ILE A 94 15.83 19.80 16.01
N SER A 95 17.00 19.17 15.94
CA SER A 95 17.85 18.87 17.08
C SER A 95 19.32 19.19 16.80
N GLY A 96 20.12 19.30 17.86
CA GLY A 96 21.52 19.68 17.77
C GLY A 96 21.74 21.20 17.62
N SER A 97 23.01 21.59 17.49
CA SER A 97 23.44 22.99 17.36
C SER A 97 24.26 23.22 16.09
N VAL A 98 25.41 22.56 15.93
CA VAL A 98 26.14 22.50 14.65
C VAL A 98 26.89 21.17 14.56
N PRO A 99 26.68 20.34 13.53
CA PRO A 99 25.61 20.47 12.53
C PRO A 99 24.21 20.24 13.13
N TYR A 100 23.20 20.91 12.56
CA TYR A 100 21.80 20.69 12.91
C TYR A 100 21.31 19.38 12.30
N GLN A 101 20.53 18.63 13.04
CA GLN A 101 19.83 17.44 12.56
C GLN A 101 18.34 17.77 12.41
N ILE A 102 17.82 17.65 11.21
CA ILE A 102 16.43 17.95 10.89
C ILE A 102 15.79 16.65 10.44
N THR A 103 14.86 16.15 11.24
CA THR A 103 14.09 14.95 10.93
C THR A 103 12.69 15.35 10.49
N SER A 104 12.32 14.96 9.28
CA SER A 104 10.98 15.12 8.72
C SER A 104 10.28 13.77 8.69
N THR A 105 9.10 13.71 9.32
CA THR A 105 8.25 12.51 9.33
C THR A 105 6.98 12.79 8.55
N GLY A 106 6.82 12.15 7.39
CA GLY A 106 5.62 12.18 6.58
C GLY A 106 4.75 10.95 6.88
N ASN A 107 3.45 11.15 7.04
CA ASN A 107 2.49 10.11 7.39
C ASN A 107 1.25 10.19 6.48
N VAL A 108 0.95 9.06 5.84
CA VAL A 108 -0.18 8.89 4.92
C VAL A 108 -0.92 7.62 5.33
N GLY A 109 -2.11 7.79 5.90
CA GLY A 109 -2.92 6.68 6.41
C GLY A 109 -2.24 5.95 7.56
N LYS A 110 -1.77 4.71 7.31
CA LYS A 110 -1.05 3.88 8.29
C LYS A 110 0.45 3.78 8.01
N THR A 111 0.94 4.45 6.97
CA THR A 111 2.34 4.38 6.53
C THR A 111 3.03 5.68 6.86
N TYR A 112 4.20 5.58 7.49
CA TYR A 112 5.07 6.73 7.74
C TYR A 112 6.44 6.51 7.10
N ARG A 113 7.09 7.61 6.74
CA ARG A 113 8.46 7.67 6.23
C ARG A 113 9.18 8.81 6.93
N LYS A 114 10.45 8.60 7.30
CA LYS A 114 11.26 9.63 7.94
C LYS A 114 12.50 9.90 7.14
N ILE A 115 12.82 11.16 6.97
CA ILE A 115 14.05 11.62 6.31
C ILE A 115 14.78 12.52 7.28
N ARG A 116 16.08 12.29 7.44
CA ARG A 116 16.95 13.12 8.26
C ARG A 116 17.99 13.79 7.38
N ALA A 117 18.06 15.11 7.49
CA ALA A 117 19.16 15.90 6.96
C ALA A 117 20.06 16.42 8.08
N THR A 118 21.36 16.33 7.86
CA THR A 118 22.37 16.96 8.72
C THR A 118 22.92 18.15 7.98
N VAL A 119 22.73 19.36 8.54
CA VAL A 119 23.07 20.61 7.85
C VAL A 119 23.95 21.53 8.69
N ILE A 120 24.87 22.21 8.02
CA ILE A 120 25.62 23.34 8.58
C ILE A 120 25.12 24.61 7.90
N ILE A 121 24.87 25.65 8.69
CA ILE A 121 24.38 26.94 8.20
C ILE A 121 25.47 27.98 8.46
N ASN A 122 26.09 28.47 7.39
CA ASN A 122 27.13 29.49 7.44
C ASN A 122 26.71 30.67 6.56
N ASN A 123 26.55 31.87 7.13
CA ASN A 123 26.17 33.09 6.41
C ASN A 123 25.01 32.88 5.41
N GLU A 124 23.88 32.33 5.88
CA GLU A 124 22.66 32.06 5.08
C GLU A 124 22.82 30.98 3.99
N VAL A 125 24.00 30.38 3.85
CA VAL A 125 24.23 29.23 2.98
C VAL A 125 24.03 27.94 3.78
N ILE A 126 23.09 27.11 3.33
CA ILE A 126 22.85 25.78 3.88
C ILE A 126 23.77 24.78 3.17
N ASN A 127 24.64 24.14 3.93
CA ASN A 127 25.45 23.02 3.47
C ASN A 127 24.88 21.71 4.03
N ILE A 128 24.37 20.86 3.14
CA ILE A 128 23.82 19.56 3.49
C ILE A 128 24.97 18.56 3.53
N GLN A 129 25.32 18.10 4.74
CA GLN A 129 26.36 17.09 4.94
C GLN A 129 25.85 15.68 4.69
N LYS A 130 24.60 15.43 5.08
CA LYS A 130 23.97 14.11 4.98
C LYS A 130 22.49 14.26 4.71
N TRP A 131 21.96 13.41 3.85
CA TRP A 131 20.54 13.26 3.58
C TRP A 131 20.22 11.78 3.51
N GLU A 132 19.45 11.27 4.46
CA GLU A 132 19.17 9.85 4.56
C GLU A 132 17.74 9.58 5.01
N GLU A 133 17.19 8.47 4.51
CA GLU A 133 15.96 7.92 5.06
C GLU A 133 16.27 7.19 6.37
N VAL A 134 15.44 7.39 7.39
CA VAL A 134 15.57 6.78 8.71
C VAL A 134 14.32 5.95 8.99
N TYR A 135 14.49 4.71 9.45
CA TYR A 135 13.40 3.80 9.79
C TYR A 135 12.94 3.96 11.25
#